data_AF-A0A2S1ENT6-F1
#
_entry.id   AF-A0A2S1ENT6-F1
#
_cell.length_a   1.000
_cell.length_b   1.000
_cell.length_c   1.000
_cell.angle_alpha   90.00
_cell.angle_beta   90.00
_cell.angle_gamma   90.00
#
_symmetry.space_group_name_H-M   'P 1'
#
loop_
_entity.id
_entity.type
_entity.pdbx_description
1 polymer ?
#
loop_
_entity_poly.entity_id
_entity_poly.type
_entity_poly.pdbx_seq_one_letter_code
_entity_poly.pdbx_strand_id
1 'polypeptide(L)' 'MSESGYVTDPLIILGVLIFLVGILIFCFGKKWFILRSFFGDRSMFSQIFWGLIISLIGLILLYISGVFTRVRLKTT' A
#
# COMPACT_ATOMS: atom_id res chain seq x y z
N MET A 1 -25.44 25.38 3.97
CA MET A 1 -25.53 24.12 4.74
C MET A 1 -25.95 23.01 3.79
N SER A 2 -24.98 22.29 3.25
CA SER A 2 -25.13 20.92 2.72
C SER A 2 -23.75 20.29 2.79
N GLU A 3 -23.55 19.50 3.84
CA GLU A 3 -22.32 18.81 4.21
C GLU A 3 -22.03 17.69 3.20
N SER A 4 -20.79 17.61 2.69
CA SER A 4 -20.13 16.40 2.16
C SER A 4 -18.84 16.74 1.40
N GLY A 5 -17.97 17.58 1.96
CA GLY A 5 -16.63 17.86 1.41
C GLY A 5 -15.65 16.68 1.48
N TYR A 6 -16.13 15.51 1.91
CA TYR A 6 -15.42 14.24 2.05
C TYR A 6 -16.15 13.12 1.30
N VAL A 7 -16.73 13.39 0.12
CA VAL A 7 -16.83 12.33 -0.90
C VAL A 7 -15.41 12.12 -1.43
N THR A 8 -14.51 11.69 -0.55
CA THR A 8 -13.19 11.19 -0.92
C THR A 8 -13.46 10.09 -1.92
N ASP A 9 -13.01 10.31 -3.16
CA ASP A 9 -13.18 9.37 -4.26
C ASP A 9 -12.94 7.96 -3.70
N PRO A 10 -13.93 7.06 -3.69
CA PRO A 10 -13.81 5.76 -3.02
C PRO A 10 -12.60 4.97 -3.52
N LEU A 11 -12.13 5.29 -4.73
CA LEU A 11 -10.90 4.82 -5.33
C LEU A 11 -9.62 5.22 -4.55
N ILE A 12 -9.55 6.43 -4.00
CA ILE A 12 -8.43 6.89 -3.17
C ILE A 12 -8.40 6.08 -1.88
N ILE A 13 -9.55 5.97 -1.19
CA ILE A 13 -9.65 5.22 0.07
C ILE A 13 -9.25 3.76 -0.15
N LEU A 14 -9.77 3.13 -1.21
CA LEU A 14 -9.44 1.76 -1.57
C LEU A 14 -7.95 1.59 -1.87
N GLY A 15 -7.36 2.53 -2.61
CA GLY A 15 -5.94 2.52 -2.95
C GLY A 15 -5.04 2.63 -1.71
N VAL A 16 -5.35 3.53 -0.78
CA VAL A 16 -4.62 3.68 0.48
C VAL A 16 -4.74 2.41 1.34
N LEU A 17 -5.94 1.84 1.42
CA LEU A 17 -6.19 0.62 2.21
C LEU A 17 -5.37 -0.56 1.66
N ILE A 18 -5.43 -0.82 0.35
CA ILE A 18 -4.69 -1.90 -0.30
C ILE A 18 -3.18 -1.69 -0.16
N PHE A 19 -2.71 -0.45 -0.30
CA PHE A 19 -1.31 -0.10 -0.13
C PHE A 19 -0.83 -0.37 1.31
N LEU A 20 -1.61 0.03 2.32
CA LEU A 20 -1.31 -0.21 3.73
C LEU A 20 -1.26 -1.70 4.06
N VAL A 21 -2.22 -2.49 3.55
CA VAL A 21 -2.23 -3.95 3.72
C VAL A 21 -1.01 -4.59 3.08
N GLY A 22 -0.64 -4.18 1.85
CA GLY A 22 0.57 -4.66 1.17
C GLY A 22 1.85 -4.37 1.95
N ILE A 23 1.99 -3.14 2.46
CA ILE A 23 3.14 -2.75 3.30
C ILE A 23 3.17 -3.52 4.62
N LEU A 24 2.02 -3.76 5.26
CA LEU A 24 1.95 -4.56 6.48
C LEU A 24 2.48 -5.98 6.25
N ILE A 25 2.00 -6.66 5.21
CA ILE A 25 2.45 -8.00 4.83
C ILE A 25 3.96 -7.99 4.53
N PHE A 26 4.44 -6.98 3.81
CA PHE A 26 5.86 -6.81 3.50
C PHE A 26 6.73 -6.55 4.75
N CYS A 27 6.30 -5.67 5.66
CA CYS A 27 7.04 -5.31 6.87
C CYS A 27 7.05 -6.42 7.93
N PHE A 28 5.97 -7.19 8.05
CA PHE A 28 5.92 -8.34 8.95
C PHE A 28 6.93 -9.43 8.53
N GLY A 29 7.18 -9.59 7.23
CA GLY A 29 8.28 -10.42 6.73
C GLY A 29 9.68 -9.91 7.12
N LYS A 30 9.84 -8.60 7.37
CA LYS A 30 11.16 -7.99 7.58
C LYS A 30 11.64 -7.99 9.03
N LYS A 31 10.74 -7.84 10.03
CA LYS A 31 11.14 -7.70 11.45
C LYS A 31 11.84 -8.94 12.05
N TRP A 32 11.67 -10.12 11.44
CA TRP A 32 12.33 -11.38 11.85
C TRP A 32 13.29 -11.93 10.78
N PHE A 33 13.66 -11.12 9.78
CA PHE A 33 14.44 -11.55 8.61
C PHE A 33 15.82 -12.10 8.96
N ILE A 34 16.53 -11.48 9.91
CA ILE A 34 17.92 -11.84 10.25
C ILE A 34 17.98 -13.15 11.03
N LEU A 35 17.08 -13.35 12.00
CA LEU A 35 17.01 -14.58 12.80
C LEU A 35 16.43 -15.77 12.03
N ARG A 36 15.62 -15.53 10.99
CA ARG A 36 14.86 -16.57 10.27
C ARG A 36 15.43 -16.92 8.88
N SER A 37 16.18 -16.02 8.25
CA SER A 37 16.98 -16.35 7.04
C SER A 37 18.04 -17.42 7.32
N PHE A 38 18.48 -17.58 8.57
CA PHE A 38 19.39 -18.65 9.01
C PHE A 38 18.73 -20.04 9.04
N PHE A 39 17.40 -20.11 9.09
CA PHE A 39 16.61 -21.35 9.18
C PHE A 39 15.93 -21.77 7.86
N GLY A 40 16.14 -21.05 6.75
CA GLY A 40 15.77 -21.52 5.41
C GLY A 40 14.27 -21.70 5.13
N ASP A 41 13.41 -20.95 5.82
CA ASP A 41 11.95 -21.10 5.77
C ASP A 41 11.38 -20.58 4.43
N ARG A 42 11.06 -21.49 3.48
CA ARG A 42 10.58 -21.14 2.11
C ARG A 42 9.30 -20.31 2.09
N SER A 43 8.49 -20.38 3.15
CA SER A 43 7.23 -19.65 3.30
C SER A 43 7.41 -18.13 3.33
N MET A 44 8.58 -17.64 3.76
CA MET A 44 8.88 -16.21 3.82
C MET A 44 9.03 -15.54 2.45
N PHE A 45 9.63 -16.25 1.49
CA PHE A 45 9.84 -15.69 0.15
C PHE A 45 8.50 -15.41 -0.53
N SER A 46 7.54 -16.31 -0.33
CA SER A 46 6.16 -16.13 -0.80
C SER A 46 5.50 -14.91 -0.14
N GLN A 47 5.62 -14.74 1.18
CA GLN A 47 5.05 -13.58 1.88
C GLN A 47 5.61 -12.24 1.40
N ILE A 48 6.93 -12.15 1.18
CA ILE A 48 7.57 -10.93 0.67
C ILE A 48 7.14 -10.66 -0.77
N PHE A 49 7.10 -11.70 -1.62
CA PHE A 49 6.68 -11.60 -3.01
C PHE A 49 5.22 -11.14 -3.14
N TRP A 50 4.30 -11.76 -2.40
CA TRP A 50 2.89 -11.38 -2.37
C TRP A 50 2.66 -10.01 -1.72
N GLY A 51 3.36 -9.68 -0.64
CA GLY A 51 3.29 -8.35 -0.01
C GLY A 51 3.73 -7.24 -0.97
N LEU A 52 4.79 -7.48 -1.73
CA LEU A 52 5.29 -6.55 -2.74
C LEU A 52 4.25 -6.36 -3.87
N ILE A 53 3.69 -7.45 -4.41
CA ILE A 53 2.65 -7.39 -5.45
C ILE A 53 1.43 -6.58 -4.96
N ILE A 54 0.92 -6.89 -3.76
CA ILE A 54 -0.24 -6.19 -3.19
C ILE A 54 0.06 -4.70 -2.98
N SER A 55 1.25 -4.36 -2.49
CA SER A 55 1.66 -2.96 -2.33
C SER A 55 1.74 -2.23 -3.69
N LEU A 56 2.22 -2.91 -4.74
CA LEU A 56 2.31 -2.32 -6.08
C LEU A 56 0.93 -2.04 -6.67
N ILE A 57 -0.02 -2.96 -6.46
CA ILE A 57 -1.41 -2.81 -6.90
C ILE A 57 -2.06 -1.59 -6.22
N GLY A 58 -1.88 -1.45 -4.90
CA GLY A 58 -2.38 -0.28 -4.16
C GLY A 58 -1.75 1.03 -4.67
N LEU A 59 -0.45 1.03 -4.98
CA LEU A 59 0.24 2.19 -5.53
C LEU A 59 -0.29 2.59 -6.92
N ILE A 60 -0.50 1.61 -7.81
CA ILE A 60 -1.07 1.85 -9.15
C ILE A 60 -2.47 2.44 -9.04
N LEU A 61 -3.28 1.95 -8.11
CA LEU A 61 -4.63 2.46 -7.89
C LEU A 61 -4.61 3.94 -7.44
N LEU A 62 -3.68 4.29 -6.55
CA LEU A 62 -3.47 5.67 -6.10
C LEU A 62 -2.96 6.60 -7.21
N TYR A 63 -2.12 6.06 -8.10
CA TYR A 63 -1.64 6.78 -9.27
C TYR A 63 -2.77 7.10 -10.25
N ILE A 64 -3.59 6.10 -10.61
CA ILE A 64 -4.76 6.26 -11.50
C ILE A 64 -5.79 7.18 -10.88
N SER A 65 -5.96 7.14 -9.57
CA SER A 65 -6.87 8.02 -8.85
C SER A 65 -6.47 9.51 -8.90
N GLY A 66 -5.31 9.85 -9.46
CA GLY A 66 -4.88 11.24 -9.64
C GLY A 66 -4.56 11.95 -8.33
N VAL A 67 -4.36 11.21 -7.23
CA VAL A 67 -4.10 11.79 -5.90
C VAL A 67 -2.84 12.66 -5.93
N PHE A 68 -1.80 12.20 -6.63
CA PHE A 68 -0.55 12.93 -6.79
C PHE A 68 -0.70 14.18 -7.67
N THR A 69 -1.60 14.13 -8.66
CA THR A 69 -1.91 15.26 -9.55
C THR A 69 -2.70 16.34 -8.81
N ARG A 70 -3.70 15.97 -7.99
CA ARG A 70 -4.49 16.93 -7.21
C ARG A 70 -3.67 17.61 -6.09
N VAL A 71 -2.73 16.90 -5.47
CA VAL A 71 -1.83 17.48 -4.46
C VAL A 71 -0.99 18.61 -5.07
N ARG A 72 -0.52 18.45 -6.31
CA ARG A 72 0.33 19.45 -6.99
C ARG A 72 -0.36 20.79 -7.21
N LEU A 73 -1.67 20.80 -7.50
CA LEU A 73 -2.45 22.01 -7.79
C LEU A 73 -2.79 22.83 -6.55
N LYS A 74 -2.77 22.24 -5.34
CA LYS A 74 -3.05 22.95 -4.09
C LYS A 74 -1.85 23.75 -3.55
N THR A 75 -0.66 23.54 -4.13
CA THR A 75 0.61 24.14 -3.70
C THR A 75 1.14 25.25 -4.61
N THR A 76 0.36 25.64 -5.62
CA THR A 76 0.56 26.82 -6.49
C THR A 76 -0.59 27.79 -6.26
#